data_AF-A0A944MFS9-F1
#
_entry.id   AF-A0A944MFS9-F1
#
_cell.length_a   1.000
_cell.length_b   1.000
_cell.length_c   1.000
_cell.angle_alpha   90.00
_cell.angle_beta   90.00
_cell.angle_gamma   90.00
#
_symmetry.space_group_name_H-M   'P 1'
#
loop_
_entity.id
_entity.type
_entity.pdbx_description
1 polymer ?
#
loop_
_entity_poly.entity_id
_entity_poly.type
_entity_poly.pdbx_seq_one_letter_code
_entity_poly.pdbx_strand_id
1 'polypeptide(L)'
;MVTETYSRRLLSPFHGLQQVISVEGGIAESMDGWNWKLYVADESIVSHTGLSEIVYGSWNPYHGLSRSRIRGAMPSSIIEQMGDRLLQAVERHADSIPFASLDEFELWLLDEESGKPLALLDSALADDTLGFHDNPTWHPGGQAGRGFCSESGNAEDLIRLIKRASGKPSAAVWIKRKRDGTGSDQYGAHYPSRMFPALLLRERWEDIKQQQLVSDFLKWQAPWLLQLPLNPETRVQLEEAAWDRPFETSRVYRLFPEIIDEKGLTTTRVKARMMRHDAPAQQVKEPFYPFVNE
;
A
#
# COMPACT_ATOMS: atom_id res chain seq x y z
N MET A 1 -16.01 16.78 -17.13
CA MET A 1 -14.97 15.72 -17.10
C MET A 1 -15.02 15.13 -15.71
N VAL A 2 -15.34 13.84 -15.60
CA VAL A 2 -15.35 13.17 -14.29
C VAL A 2 -13.92 12.79 -13.98
N THR A 3 -13.40 13.28 -12.85
CA THR A 3 -12.11 12.90 -12.30
C THR A 3 -12.39 12.18 -11.00
N GLU A 4 -11.81 11.00 -10.84
CA GLU A 4 -11.92 10.22 -9.62
C GLU A 4 -10.59 10.19 -8.91
N THR A 5 -10.61 10.38 -7.59
CA THR A 5 -9.43 10.35 -6.73
C THR A 5 -9.66 9.35 -5.63
N TYR A 6 -8.79 8.37 -5.50
CA TYR A 6 -8.91 7.33 -4.50
C TYR A 6 -7.55 6.75 -4.14
N SER A 7 -7.51 5.97 -3.07
CA SER A 7 -6.37 5.12 -2.79
C SER A 7 -6.75 3.64 -2.81
N ARG A 8 -5.77 2.80 -3.10
CA ARG A 8 -5.85 1.34 -2.97
C ARG A 8 -4.72 0.82 -2.10
N ARG A 9 -4.97 -0.26 -1.35
CA ARG A 9 -3.91 -0.86 -0.51
C ARG A 9 -2.96 -1.66 -1.38
N LEU A 10 -1.68 -1.56 -1.07
CA LEU A 10 -0.66 -2.45 -1.58
C LEU A 10 -0.36 -3.49 -0.50
N LEU A 11 -0.58 -4.77 -0.79
CA LEU A 11 -0.54 -5.86 0.18
C LEU A 11 0.62 -6.85 -0.09
N SER A 12 0.69 -7.89 0.75
CA SER A 12 1.76 -8.90 0.86
C SER A 12 3.11 -8.47 1.48
N PRO A 13 3.15 -7.89 2.71
CA PRO A 13 2.09 -7.44 3.62
C PRO A 13 1.69 -6.01 3.26
N PHE A 14 1.03 -5.27 4.15
CA PHE A 14 0.71 -3.87 3.87
C PHE A 14 1.97 -3.01 3.65
N HIS A 15 2.09 -2.46 2.44
CA HIS A 15 3.19 -1.61 1.97
C HIS A 15 2.74 -0.17 1.71
N GLY A 16 1.57 0.21 2.23
CA GLY A 16 1.01 1.55 2.11
C GLY A 16 -0.14 1.64 1.11
N LEU A 17 -0.54 2.88 0.86
CA LEU A 17 -1.64 3.25 -0.02
C LEU A 17 -1.08 3.84 -1.32
N GLN A 18 -1.44 3.22 -2.44
CA GLN A 18 -1.24 3.81 -3.74
C GLN A 18 -2.34 4.84 -3.98
N GLN A 19 -1.94 6.10 -4.17
CA GLN A 19 -2.82 7.20 -4.53
C GLN A 19 -3.07 7.17 -6.03
N VAL A 20 -4.33 7.30 -6.43
CA VAL A 20 -4.77 7.18 -7.82
C VAL A 20 -5.62 8.39 -8.20
N ILE A 21 -5.30 8.99 -9.34
CA ILE A 21 -6.12 10.00 -10.02
C ILE A 21 -6.50 9.39 -11.37
N SER A 22 -7.78 9.13 -11.56
CA SER A 22 -8.32 8.52 -12.78
C SER A 22 -9.13 9.54 -13.58
N VAL A 23 -8.95 9.50 -14.89
CA VAL A 23 -9.74 10.21 -15.89
C VAL A 23 -10.05 9.27 -17.04
N GLU A 24 -11.00 9.65 -17.89
CA GLU A 24 -11.26 8.90 -19.13
C GLU A 24 -9.98 8.79 -19.99
N GLY A 25 -9.51 7.55 -20.18
CA GLY A 25 -8.32 7.22 -20.98
C GLY A 25 -6.98 7.41 -20.28
N GLY A 26 -6.95 7.62 -18.95
CA GLY A 26 -5.67 7.75 -18.25
C GLY A 26 -5.76 7.64 -16.73
N ILE A 27 -4.66 7.16 -16.14
CA ILE A 27 -4.52 6.99 -14.69
C ILE A 27 -3.16 7.54 -14.27
N ALA A 28 -3.14 8.30 -13.18
CA ALA A 28 -1.92 8.71 -12.52
C ALA A 28 -1.83 8.09 -11.14
N GLU A 29 -0.63 7.61 -10.78
CA GLU A 29 -0.41 6.86 -9.55
C GLU A 29 0.79 7.40 -8.77
N SER A 30 0.69 7.41 -7.44
CA SER A 30 1.79 7.75 -6.53
C SER A 30 1.79 6.89 -5.27
N MET A 31 2.98 6.51 -4.80
CA MET A 31 3.18 5.76 -3.55
C MET A 31 3.78 6.62 -2.41
N ASP A 32 4.10 7.88 -2.69
CA ASP A 32 4.71 8.81 -1.73
C ASP A 32 4.04 10.19 -1.71
N GLY A 33 3.01 10.39 -2.55
CA GLY A 33 2.29 11.65 -2.67
C GLY A 33 3.09 12.76 -3.33
N TRP A 34 4.28 12.47 -3.86
CA TRP A 34 5.20 13.46 -4.41
C TRP A 34 5.58 13.14 -5.84
N ASN A 35 5.96 11.90 -6.10
CA ASN A 35 6.31 11.39 -7.41
C ASN A 35 5.11 10.66 -8.01
N TRP A 36 4.60 11.20 -9.11
CA TRP A 36 3.47 10.67 -9.85
C TRP A 36 3.96 10.04 -11.15
N LYS A 37 3.42 8.87 -11.49
CA LYS A 37 3.55 8.27 -12.82
C LYS A 37 2.23 8.39 -13.55
N LEU A 38 2.28 8.79 -14.80
CA LEU A 38 1.10 9.03 -15.64
C LEU A 38 1.06 7.98 -16.73
N TYR A 39 -0.06 7.27 -16.81
CA TYR A 39 -0.37 6.23 -17.79
C TYR A 39 -1.55 6.67 -18.63
N VAL A 40 -1.47 6.43 -19.93
CA VAL A 40 -2.60 6.66 -20.85
C VAL A 40 -2.96 5.34 -21.53
N ALA A 41 -4.26 5.10 -21.65
CA ALA A 41 -4.83 3.85 -22.15
C ALA A 41 -5.98 4.18 -23.11
N ASP A 42 -5.97 3.57 -24.30
CA ASP A 42 -6.99 3.74 -25.32
C ASP A 42 -6.93 2.56 -26.30
N GLU A 43 -8.06 2.17 -26.90
CA GLU A 43 -8.09 1.08 -27.89
C GLU A 43 -7.20 1.38 -29.11
N SER A 44 -7.06 2.65 -29.49
CA SER A 44 -6.11 3.07 -30.53
C SER A 44 -4.66 2.82 -30.12
N ILE A 45 -4.32 2.86 -28.83
CA ILE A 45 -2.97 2.52 -28.36
C ILE A 45 -2.73 1.01 -28.48
N VAL A 46 -3.71 0.21 -28.08
CA VAL A 46 -3.63 -1.27 -28.18
C VAL A 46 -3.42 -1.70 -29.62
N SER A 47 -4.21 -1.16 -30.54
CA SER A 47 -4.13 -1.52 -31.97
C SER A 47 -2.79 -1.19 -32.63
N HIS A 48 -2.07 -0.18 -32.14
CA HIS A 48 -0.80 0.26 -32.72
C HIS A 48 0.44 -0.28 -32.00
N THR A 49 0.34 -0.55 -30.70
CA THR A 49 1.50 -0.93 -29.85
C THR A 49 1.40 -2.34 -29.29
N GLY A 50 0.21 -2.94 -29.27
CA GLY A 50 -0.07 -4.19 -28.56
C GLY A 50 -0.13 -4.05 -27.04
N LEU A 51 -0.01 -2.83 -26.50
CA LEU A 51 -0.04 -2.54 -25.06
C LEU A 51 -1.41 -1.98 -24.66
N SER A 52 -1.93 -2.44 -23.51
CA SER A 52 -3.15 -1.88 -22.89
C SER A 52 -2.97 -0.43 -22.45
N GLU A 53 -1.74 -0.03 -22.11
CA GLU A 53 -1.39 1.30 -21.64
C GLU A 53 0.06 1.67 -22.01
N ILE A 54 0.35 2.97 -22.00
CA ILE A 54 1.72 3.49 -22.14
C ILE A 54 2.02 4.50 -21.02
N VAL A 55 3.28 4.52 -20.58
CA VAL A 55 3.76 5.54 -19.66
C VAL A 55 3.89 6.86 -20.40
N TYR A 56 3.01 7.81 -20.14
CA TYR A 56 3.07 9.17 -20.70
C TYR A 56 4.25 9.97 -20.10
N GLY A 57 4.47 9.82 -18.79
CA GLY A 57 5.58 10.48 -18.13
C GLY A 57 5.55 10.33 -16.60
N SER A 58 6.38 11.13 -15.96
CA SER A 58 6.40 11.29 -14.50
C SER A 58 6.28 12.75 -14.15
N TRP A 59 5.61 13.08 -13.06
CA TRP A 59 5.41 14.43 -12.59
C TRP A 59 5.70 14.54 -11.09
N ASN A 60 6.26 15.67 -10.68
CA ASN A 60 6.25 16.10 -9.29
C ASN A 60 6.17 17.63 -9.21
N PRO A 61 5.76 18.21 -8.07
CA PRO A 61 5.59 19.65 -7.94
C PRO A 61 6.86 20.48 -8.19
N TYR A 62 8.04 19.87 -8.07
CA TYR A 62 9.31 20.58 -8.19
C TYR A 62 9.88 20.58 -9.62
N HIS A 63 9.74 19.48 -10.35
CA HIS A 63 10.28 19.33 -11.71
C HIS A 63 9.22 19.47 -12.80
N GLY A 64 7.93 19.48 -12.44
CA GLY A 64 6.84 19.38 -13.41
C GLY A 64 6.87 18.04 -14.14
N LEU A 65 6.31 18.02 -15.36
CA LEU A 65 6.24 16.82 -16.19
C LEU A 65 7.59 16.51 -16.86
N SER A 66 8.13 15.33 -16.58
CA SER A 66 9.17 14.68 -17.37
C SER A 66 8.55 13.61 -18.25
N ARG A 67 8.52 13.87 -19.56
CA ARG A 67 7.91 12.98 -20.57
C ARG A 67 8.74 11.73 -20.82
N SER A 68 8.04 10.61 -21.01
CA SER A 68 8.65 9.35 -21.42
C SER A 68 9.00 9.35 -22.91
N ARG A 69 10.07 8.64 -23.28
CA ARG A 69 10.37 8.35 -24.69
C ARG A 69 9.52 7.18 -25.15
N ILE A 70 8.39 7.45 -25.81
CA ILE A 70 7.56 6.43 -26.43
C ILE A 70 8.28 5.96 -27.70
N ARG A 71 8.83 4.74 -27.70
CA ARG A 71 9.53 4.18 -28.87
C ARG A 71 8.50 3.77 -29.92
N GLY A 72 8.74 4.13 -31.18
CA GLY A 72 8.00 3.60 -32.33
C GLY A 72 6.65 4.26 -32.63
N ALA A 73 6.13 5.12 -31.74
CA ALA A 73 4.98 5.97 -32.05
C ALA A 73 5.46 7.43 -32.17
N MET A 74 5.19 8.08 -33.31
CA MET A 74 4.99 9.53 -33.24
C MET A 74 3.82 9.73 -32.27
N PRO A 75 3.92 10.63 -31.28
CA PRO A 75 2.81 10.87 -30.37
C PRO A 75 1.57 11.18 -31.21
N SER A 76 0.56 10.31 -31.13
CA SER A 76 -0.72 10.61 -31.76
C SER A 76 -1.29 11.83 -31.02
N SER A 77 -2.06 12.67 -31.72
CA SER A 77 -2.77 13.77 -31.08
C SER A 77 -3.67 13.30 -29.92
N ILE A 78 -4.09 12.03 -29.97
CA ILE A 78 -4.88 11.35 -28.94
C ILE A 78 -4.07 11.13 -27.66
N ILE A 79 -2.86 10.55 -27.76
CA ILE A 79 -1.97 10.33 -26.60
C ILE A 79 -1.64 11.66 -25.92
N GLU A 80 -1.35 12.69 -26.71
CA GLU A 80 -1.07 14.04 -26.21
C GLU A 80 -2.28 14.65 -25.50
N GLN A 81 -3.45 14.59 -26.13
CA GLN A 81 -4.68 15.12 -25.52
C GLN A 81 -5.08 14.38 -24.25
N MET A 82 -4.90 13.06 -24.19
CA MET A 82 -5.14 12.26 -22.98
C MET A 82 -4.13 12.60 -21.89
N GLY A 83 -2.84 12.67 -22.24
CA GLY A 83 -1.77 13.00 -21.32
C GLY A 83 -1.91 14.41 -20.73
N ASP A 84 -2.27 15.40 -21.54
CA ASP A 84 -2.51 16.77 -21.08
C ASP A 84 -3.73 16.85 -20.16
N ARG A 85 -4.81 16.12 -20.47
CA ARG A 85 -6.00 16.00 -19.60
C ARG A 85 -5.64 15.38 -18.25
N LEU A 86 -4.85 14.31 -18.26
CA LEU A 86 -4.39 13.63 -17.04
C LEU A 86 -3.44 14.53 -16.24
N LEU A 87 -2.52 15.24 -16.89
CA LEU A 87 -1.62 16.20 -16.24
C LEU A 87 -2.42 17.29 -15.52
N GLN A 88 -3.42 17.89 -16.18
CA GLN A 88 -4.29 18.89 -15.54
C GLN A 88 -5.03 18.35 -14.32
N ALA A 89 -5.44 17.07 -14.35
CA ALA A 89 -6.05 16.42 -13.19
C ALA A 89 -5.03 16.22 -12.05
N VAL A 90 -3.82 15.79 -12.36
CA VAL A 90 -2.73 15.66 -11.38
C VAL A 90 -2.41 17.01 -10.74
N GLU A 91 -2.19 18.05 -11.52
CA GLU A 91 -1.88 19.40 -11.00
C GLU A 91 -3.01 19.96 -10.12
N ARG A 92 -4.27 19.57 -10.37
CA ARG A 92 -5.42 20.01 -9.58
C ARG A 92 -5.60 19.23 -8.28
N HIS A 93 -5.28 17.93 -8.27
CA HIS A 93 -5.68 17.03 -7.18
C HIS A 93 -4.51 16.42 -6.39
N ALA A 94 -3.26 16.53 -6.86
CA ALA A 94 -2.11 15.91 -6.19
C ALA A 94 -1.90 16.39 -4.74
N ASP A 95 -2.27 17.64 -4.43
CA ASP A 95 -2.13 18.21 -3.09
C ASP A 95 -3.29 17.83 -2.13
N SER A 96 -4.33 17.14 -2.63
CA SER A 96 -5.50 16.71 -1.83
C SER A 96 -5.33 15.32 -1.20
N ILE A 97 -4.11 14.79 -1.21
CA ILE A 97 -3.74 13.52 -0.58
C ILE A 97 -3.73 13.60 0.96
N PRO A 98 -3.89 12.48 1.67
CA PRO A 98 -4.21 11.15 1.15
C PRO A 98 -5.68 11.07 0.70
N PHE A 99 -5.92 10.41 -0.44
CA PHE A 99 -7.27 10.12 -0.90
C PHE A 99 -7.91 9.00 -0.09
N ALA A 100 -9.24 9.02 -0.01
CA ALA A 100 -10.01 7.96 0.63
C ALA A 100 -9.73 6.60 -0.04
N SER A 101 -9.54 5.56 0.77
CA SER A 101 -9.41 4.18 0.27
C SER A 101 -10.77 3.70 -0.24
N LEU A 102 -10.75 3.08 -1.43
CA LEU A 102 -11.93 2.50 -2.08
C LEU A 102 -11.96 0.97 -2.04
N ASP A 103 -11.01 0.34 -1.33
CA ASP A 103 -11.01 -1.10 -1.10
C ASP A 103 -12.29 -1.50 -0.33
N GLU A 104 -13.26 -2.09 -1.04
CA GLU A 104 -14.52 -2.54 -0.45
C GLU A 104 -14.44 -3.98 0.06
N PHE A 105 -13.59 -4.79 -0.56
CA PHE A 105 -13.41 -6.19 -0.25
C PHE A 105 -12.05 -6.43 0.37
N GLU A 106 -12.02 -7.28 1.40
CA GLU A 106 -10.80 -7.67 2.10
C GLU A 106 -10.76 -9.20 2.20
N LEU A 107 -9.67 -9.80 1.72
CA LEU A 107 -9.40 -11.24 1.85
C LEU A 107 -8.62 -11.50 3.13
N TRP A 108 -9.29 -12.08 4.12
CA TRP A 108 -8.68 -12.36 5.41
C TRP A 108 -8.30 -13.83 5.52
N LEU A 109 -7.02 -14.09 5.83
CA LEU A 109 -6.57 -15.36 6.38
C LEU A 109 -7.26 -15.56 7.73
N LEU A 110 -7.76 -16.75 7.99
CA LEU A 110 -8.44 -17.07 9.23
C LEU A 110 -7.54 -17.87 10.16
N ASP A 111 -7.69 -17.62 11.46
CA ASP A 111 -7.13 -18.48 12.51
C ASP A 111 -7.92 -19.79 12.59
N GLU A 112 -7.21 -20.92 12.64
CA GLU A 112 -7.80 -22.26 12.58
C GLU A 112 -8.71 -22.55 13.79
N GLU A 113 -8.29 -22.12 14.99
CA GLU A 113 -9.00 -22.44 16.23
C GLU A 113 -10.23 -21.53 16.42
N SER A 114 -10.05 -20.22 16.19
CA SER A 114 -11.09 -19.23 16.50
C SER A 114 -11.95 -18.82 15.30
N GLY A 115 -11.53 -19.13 14.07
CA GLY A 115 -12.18 -18.68 12.83
C GLY A 115 -12.13 -17.16 12.62
N LYS A 116 -11.35 -16.42 13.43
CA LYS A 116 -11.26 -14.96 13.34
C LYS A 116 -10.22 -14.51 12.30
N PRO A 117 -10.38 -13.30 11.73
CA PRO A 117 -9.35 -12.70 10.88
C PRO A 117 -7.97 -12.67 11.56
N LEU A 118 -7.01 -13.34 10.94
CA LEU A 118 -5.62 -13.48 11.40
C LEU A 118 -4.70 -12.48 10.70
N ALA A 119 -4.78 -12.37 9.38
CA ALA A 119 -3.96 -11.46 8.59
C ALA A 119 -4.68 -11.10 7.28
N LEU A 120 -4.60 -9.83 6.88
CA LEU A 120 -5.08 -9.41 5.57
C LEU A 120 -4.12 -9.91 4.49
N LEU A 121 -4.65 -10.61 3.50
CA LEU A 121 -3.89 -11.17 2.38
C LEU A 121 -4.00 -10.26 1.16
N ASP A 122 -5.23 -9.85 0.86
CA ASP A 122 -5.55 -9.10 -0.34
C ASP A 122 -6.73 -8.13 -0.11
N SER A 123 -6.90 -7.17 -1.00
CA SER A 123 -8.03 -6.24 -1.01
C SER A 123 -8.39 -5.85 -2.43
N ALA A 124 -9.65 -5.51 -2.64
CA ALA A 124 -10.18 -5.27 -3.97
C ALA A 124 -11.22 -4.15 -3.96
N LEU A 125 -11.28 -3.42 -5.07
CA LEU A 125 -12.33 -2.44 -5.35
C LEU A 125 -13.64 -3.16 -5.71
N ALA A 126 -14.73 -2.39 -5.82
CA ALA A 126 -16.05 -2.93 -6.12
C ALA A 126 -16.13 -3.70 -7.45
N ASP A 127 -15.40 -3.22 -8.46
CA ASP A 127 -15.43 -3.74 -9.84
C ASP A 127 -14.28 -4.72 -10.14
N ASP A 128 -13.43 -5.00 -9.15
CA ASP A 128 -12.31 -5.93 -9.32
C ASP A 128 -12.81 -7.39 -9.34
N THR A 129 -12.11 -8.24 -10.10
CA THR A 129 -12.35 -9.68 -10.06
C THR A 129 -11.82 -10.24 -8.75
N LEU A 130 -12.70 -10.79 -7.91
CA LEU A 130 -12.29 -11.45 -6.68
C LEU A 130 -11.67 -12.82 -6.99
N GLY A 131 -10.36 -12.94 -6.78
CA GLY A 131 -9.62 -14.17 -7.00
C GLY A 131 -10.02 -15.29 -6.04
N PHE A 132 -9.94 -16.53 -6.51
CA PHE A 132 -9.97 -17.71 -5.65
C PHE A 132 -8.55 -18.06 -5.20
N HIS A 133 -8.35 -18.31 -3.91
CA HIS A 133 -7.04 -18.66 -3.35
C HIS A 133 -7.08 -20.07 -2.77
N ASP A 134 -6.38 -21.00 -3.42
CA ASP A 134 -6.16 -22.34 -2.87
C ASP A 134 -4.97 -22.30 -1.89
N ASN A 135 -5.20 -22.77 -0.66
CA ASN A 135 -4.22 -22.78 0.44
C ASN A 135 -3.46 -21.43 0.62
N PRO A 136 -4.18 -20.33 0.90
CA PRO A 136 -3.62 -19.00 1.01
C PRO A 136 -2.51 -18.90 2.07
N THR A 137 -1.44 -18.18 1.76
CA THR A 137 -0.29 -18.00 2.66
C THR A 137 0.04 -16.52 2.81
N TRP A 138 0.16 -16.06 4.05
CA TRP A 138 0.63 -14.72 4.37
C TRP A 138 2.15 -14.63 4.30
N HIS A 139 2.67 -13.50 3.79
CA HIS A 139 4.09 -13.23 3.71
C HIS A 139 4.42 -11.84 4.28
N PRO A 140 5.57 -11.68 4.98
CA PRO A 140 6.05 -10.40 5.52
C PRO A 140 6.74 -9.51 4.48
N GLY A 141 6.84 -9.98 3.22
CA GLY A 141 7.34 -9.21 2.09
C GLY A 141 8.86 -9.27 1.96
N GLY A 142 9.37 -8.99 0.76
CA GLY A 142 10.79 -9.15 0.44
C GLY A 142 11.72 -8.23 1.23
N GLN A 143 11.27 -7.04 1.63
CA GLN A 143 12.05 -6.11 2.45
C GLN A 143 12.19 -6.62 3.90
N ALA A 144 11.10 -7.12 4.50
CA ALA A 144 11.18 -7.71 5.82
C ALA A 144 12.06 -8.98 5.82
N GLY A 145 11.95 -9.81 4.78
CA GLY A 145 12.81 -10.99 4.62
C GLY A 145 14.31 -10.67 4.61
N ARG A 146 14.70 -9.45 4.19
CA ARG A 146 16.10 -9.00 4.16
C ARG A 146 16.52 -8.18 5.39
N GLY A 147 15.59 -7.46 6.00
CA GLY A 147 15.92 -6.38 6.94
C GLY A 147 15.17 -6.40 8.27
N PHE A 148 14.22 -7.31 8.47
CA PHE A 148 13.54 -7.45 9.76
C PHE A 148 14.23 -8.50 10.63
N CYS A 149 14.69 -8.07 11.80
CA CYS A 149 15.25 -8.92 12.85
C CYS A 149 14.89 -8.32 14.21
N SER A 150 14.52 -9.18 15.16
CA SER A 150 14.24 -8.83 16.55
C SER A 150 14.91 -9.85 17.47
N GLU A 151 15.00 -9.54 18.76
CA GLU A 151 15.46 -10.52 19.76
C GLU A 151 14.53 -11.75 19.86
N SER A 152 13.27 -11.59 19.44
CA SER A 152 12.23 -12.63 19.50
C SER A 152 12.14 -13.46 18.21
N GLY A 153 12.94 -13.16 17.18
CA GLY A 153 12.97 -13.86 15.92
C GLY A 153 13.04 -12.94 14.70
N ASN A 154 12.90 -13.52 13.52
CA ASN A 154 12.97 -12.81 12.24
C ASN A 154 11.73 -13.07 11.37
N ALA A 155 11.78 -12.63 10.11
CA ALA A 155 10.69 -12.78 9.15
C ALA A 155 10.27 -14.26 8.93
N GLU A 156 11.20 -15.21 8.97
CA GLU A 156 10.92 -16.64 8.80
C GLU A 156 10.19 -17.22 10.02
N ASP A 157 10.55 -16.77 11.23
CA ASP A 157 9.82 -17.12 12.45
C ASP A 157 8.38 -16.60 12.39
N LEU A 158 8.19 -15.40 11.86
CA LEU A 158 6.87 -14.81 11.68
C LEU A 158 6.03 -15.59 10.66
N ILE A 159 6.61 -15.97 9.51
CA ILE A 159 5.93 -16.84 8.53
C ILE A 159 5.50 -18.15 9.19
N ARG A 160 6.39 -18.80 9.95
CA ARG A 160 6.07 -20.06 10.65
C ARG A 160 4.97 -19.88 11.69
N LEU A 161 4.98 -18.76 12.41
CA LEU A 161 3.99 -18.43 13.42
C LEU A 161 2.59 -18.28 12.79
N ILE A 162 2.47 -17.45 11.74
CA ILE A 162 1.20 -17.23 11.05
C ILE A 162 0.70 -18.49 10.38
N LYS A 163 1.59 -19.26 9.73
CA LYS A 163 1.24 -20.54 9.09
C LYS A 163 0.77 -21.60 10.08
N ARG A 164 1.30 -21.60 11.31
CA ARG A 164 0.82 -22.49 12.37
C ARG A 164 -0.57 -22.08 12.83
N ALA A 165 -0.80 -20.79 13.02
CA ALA A 165 -2.10 -20.26 13.45
C ALA A 165 -3.20 -20.43 12.40
N SER A 166 -2.87 -20.40 11.11
CA SER A 166 -3.86 -20.56 10.04
C SER A 166 -4.22 -22.01 9.72
N GLY A 167 -3.55 -22.99 10.32
CA GLY A 167 -3.85 -24.41 10.12
C GLY A 167 -3.48 -24.97 8.73
N LYS A 168 -3.83 -26.24 8.52
CA LYS A 168 -3.63 -26.94 7.24
C LYS A 168 -4.84 -27.82 6.88
N PRO A 169 -5.55 -27.55 5.77
CA PRO A 169 -5.34 -26.44 4.84
C PRO A 169 -5.67 -25.08 5.48
N SER A 170 -4.97 -24.03 5.08
CA SER A 170 -5.29 -22.68 5.55
C SER A 170 -6.58 -22.17 4.90
N ALA A 171 -7.43 -21.51 5.68
CA ALA A 171 -8.69 -20.94 5.21
C ALA A 171 -8.59 -19.41 5.06
N ALA A 172 -9.20 -18.86 4.01
CA ALA A 172 -9.40 -17.42 3.86
C ALA A 172 -10.79 -17.12 3.32
N VAL A 173 -11.28 -15.90 3.58
CA VAL A 173 -12.61 -15.47 3.14
C VAL A 173 -12.58 -14.01 2.68
N TRP A 174 -13.25 -13.74 1.56
CA TRP A 174 -13.54 -12.39 1.11
C TRP A 174 -14.67 -11.80 1.94
N ILE A 175 -14.40 -10.65 2.55
CA ILE A 175 -15.34 -9.92 3.39
C ILE A 175 -15.55 -8.54 2.78
N LYS A 176 -16.80 -8.22 2.45
CA LYS A 176 -17.19 -6.85 2.08
C LYS A 176 -17.26 -5.99 3.34
N ARG A 177 -16.50 -4.90 3.38
CA ARG A 177 -16.39 -3.99 4.52
C ARG A 177 -17.37 -2.83 4.37
N LYS A 178 -17.97 -2.43 5.49
CA LYS A 178 -18.84 -1.25 5.59
C LYS A 178 -18.08 -0.10 6.25
N ARG A 179 -18.60 1.13 6.06
CA ARG A 179 -18.03 2.34 6.66
C ARG A 179 -18.02 2.35 8.19
N ASP A 180 -18.92 1.59 8.83
CA ASP A 180 -18.95 1.41 10.29
C ASP A 180 -17.89 0.39 10.78
N GLY A 181 -17.08 -0.14 9.87
CA GLY A 181 -16.04 -1.13 10.15
C GLY A 181 -16.57 -2.55 10.32
N THR A 182 -17.86 -2.82 10.13
CA THR A 182 -18.39 -4.19 10.09
C THR A 182 -18.17 -4.83 8.72
N GLY A 183 -18.31 -6.15 8.63
CA GLY A 183 -18.14 -6.89 7.40
C GLY A 183 -19.21 -7.96 7.18
N SER A 184 -19.35 -8.39 5.93
CA SER A 184 -20.15 -9.57 5.56
C SER A 184 -19.46 -10.35 4.45
N ASP A 185 -19.43 -11.67 4.56
CA ASP A 185 -18.93 -12.53 3.48
C ASP A 185 -20.03 -12.91 2.48
N GLN A 186 -19.62 -13.58 1.41
CA GLN A 186 -20.50 -14.06 0.34
C GLN A 186 -21.52 -15.14 0.79
N TYR A 187 -21.32 -15.73 1.97
CA TYR A 187 -22.22 -16.73 2.57
C TYR A 187 -23.23 -16.08 3.53
N GLY A 188 -23.17 -14.76 3.70
CA GLY A 188 -24.06 -14.00 4.57
C GLY A 188 -23.64 -13.98 6.05
N ALA A 189 -22.45 -14.50 6.39
CA ALA A 189 -21.96 -14.39 7.75
C ALA A 189 -21.57 -12.93 8.06
N HIS A 190 -21.93 -12.47 9.24
CA HIS A 190 -21.67 -11.10 9.69
C HIS A 190 -20.49 -11.03 10.64
N TYR A 191 -19.63 -10.04 10.43
CA TYR A 191 -18.41 -9.85 11.18
C TYR A 191 -18.42 -8.46 11.87
N PRO A 192 -18.55 -8.36 13.20
CA PRO A 192 -18.40 -7.09 13.90
C PRO A 192 -17.00 -6.49 13.75
N SER A 193 -16.91 -5.15 13.80
CA SER A 193 -15.68 -4.39 13.57
C SER A 193 -14.50 -4.79 14.46
N ARG A 194 -14.77 -5.10 15.73
CA ARG A 194 -13.77 -5.52 16.71
C ARG A 194 -13.05 -6.83 16.39
N MET A 195 -13.50 -7.60 15.41
CA MET A 195 -12.84 -8.87 15.03
C MET A 195 -11.69 -8.67 14.05
N PHE A 196 -11.62 -7.51 13.40
CA PHE A 196 -10.58 -7.20 12.43
C PHE A 196 -9.39 -6.58 13.16
N PRO A 197 -8.18 -7.14 13.02
CA PRO A 197 -6.97 -6.51 13.54
C PRO A 197 -6.79 -5.12 12.91
N ALA A 198 -6.60 -4.09 13.74
CA ALA A 198 -6.50 -2.71 13.27
C ALA A 198 -5.25 -2.50 12.40
N LEU A 199 -4.20 -3.28 12.66
CA LEU A 199 -2.93 -3.26 11.94
C LEU A 199 -2.81 -4.34 10.87
N LEU A 200 -3.95 -4.87 10.41
CA LEU A 200 -4.04 -5.85 9.31
C LEU A 200 -3.36 -7.21 9.59
N LEU A 201 -2.89 -7.40 10.82
CA LEU A 201 -2.28 -8.62 11.34
C LEU A 201 -2.66 -8.75 12.82
N ARG A 202 -2.98 -9.98 13.27
CA ARG A 202 -3.34 -10.24 14.66
C ARG A 202 -2.24 -9.80 15.61
N GLU A 203 -2.58 -8.86 16.49
CA GLU A 203 -1.64 -8.24 17.41
C GLU A 203 -1.42 -9.06 18.69
N ARG A 204 -2.42 -9.82 19.14
CA ARG A 204 -2.42 -10.49 20.45
C ARG A 204 -2.13 -11.98 20.35
N TRP A 205 -1.14 -12.45 21.11
CA TRP A 205 -0.68 -13.83 21.16
C TRP A 205 -0.48 -14.27 22.62
N GLU A 206 -0.76 -15.54 22.92
CA GLU A 206 -0.64 -16.07 24.28
C GLU A 206 0.81 -16.25 24.72
N ASP A 207 1.67 -16.70 23.81
CA ASP A 207 3.09 -16.83 24.05
C ASP A 207 3.77 -15.46 23.97
N ILE A 208 4.53 -15.12 25.02
CA ILE A 208 5.18 -13.82 25.17
C ILE A 208 6.20 -13.56 24.05
N LYS A 209 6.92 -14.58 23.58
CA LYS A 209 7.91 -14.40 22.49
C LYS A 209 7.20 -14.15 21.16
N GLN A 210 6.10 -14.87 20.89
CA GLN A 210 5.28 -14.65 19.70
C GLN A 210 4.65 -13.25 19.71
N GLN A 211 4.12 -12.83 20.87
CA GLN A 211 3.59 -11.49 21.09
C GLN A 211 4.63 -10.41 20.80
N GLN A 212 5.86 -10.59 21.29
CA GLN A 212 6.95 -9.64 21.09
C GLN A 212 7.41 -9.62 19.63
N LEU A 213 7.59 -10.78 19.00
CA LEU A 213 7.96 -10.89 17.58
C LEU A 213 7.00 -10.12 16.67
N VAL A 214 5.69 -10.28 16.90
CA VAL A 214 4.66 -9.59 16.12
C VAL A 214 4.64 -8.10 16.42
N SER A 215 4.79 -7.71 17.70
CA SER A 215 4.88 -6.29 18.07
C SER A 215 6.08 -5.59 17.40
N ASP A 216 7.25 -6.23 17.41
CA ASP A 216 8.46 -5.68 16.79
C ASP A 216 8.33 -5.58 15.28
N PHE A 217 7.67 -6.56 14.65
CA PHE A 217 7.36 -6.49 13.22
C PHE A 217 6.42 -5.33 12.88
N LEU A 218 5.36 -5.13 13.67
CA LEU A 218 4.41 -4.03 13.46
C LEU A 218 5.08 -2.66 13.66
N LYS A 219 5.98 -2.54 14.65
CA LYS A 219 6.82 -1.33 14.82
C LYS A 219 7.75 -1.12 13.62
N TRP A 220 8.37 -2.18 13.11
CA TRP A 220 9.18 -2.11 11.90
C TRP A 220 8.36 -1.68 10.68
N GLN A 221 7.08 -2.04 10.62
CA GLN A 221 6.14 -1.62 9.56
C GLN A 221 5.50 -0.24 9.78
N ALA A 222 5.74 0.41 10.93
CA ALA A 222 5.02 1.61 11.33
C ALA A 222 4.93 2.72 10.26
N PRO A 223 6.00 3.03 9.47
CA PRO A 223 5.90 4.06 8.43
C PRO A 223 4.80 3.80 7.40
N TRP A 224 4.50 2.55 7.09
CA TRP A 224 3.41 2.22 6.18
C TRP A 224 2.07 2.19 6.91
N LEU A 225 2.01 1.52 8.07
CA LEU A 225 0.78 1.39 8.86
C LEU A 225 0.17 2.74 9.28
N LEU A 226 0.97 3.79 9.45
CA LEU A 226 0.49 5.16 9.75
C LEU A 226 -0.44 5.76 8.68
N GLN A 227 -0.47 5.19 7.48
CA GLN A 227 -1.38 5.57 6.40
C GLN A 227 -2.82 5.09 6.63
N LEU A 228 -3.04 4.17 7.59
CA LEU A 228 -4.36 3.65 7.93
C LEU A 228 -5.16 4.63 8.80
N PRO A 229 -6.51 4.53 8.81
CA PRO A 229 -7.37 5.26 9.74
C PRO A 229 -7.28 4.64 11.14
N LEU A 230 -6.23 4.99 11.88
CA LEU A 230 -5.95 4.49 13.22
C LEU A 230 -6.66 5.32 14.30
N ASN A 231 -6.95 4.69 15.44
CA ASN A 231 -7.31 5.43 16.65
C ASN A 231 -6.08 6.22 17.17
N PRO A 232 -6.28 7.29 17.97
CA PRO A 232 -5.19 8.13 18.46
C PRO A 232 -4.11 7.36 19.24
N GLU A 233 -4.49 6.40 20.09
CA GLU A 233 -3.56 5.65 20.92
C GLU A 233 -2.60 4.79 20.09
N THR A 234 -3.14 4.04 19.12
CA THR A 234 -2.34 3.25 18.17
C THR A 234 -1.50 4.15 17.28
N ARG A 235 -2.02 5.32 16.85
CA ARG A 235 -1.26 6.28 16.05
C ARG A 235 -0.02 6.78 16.79
N VAL A 236 -0.14 7.19 18.05
CA VAL A 236 1.01 7.64 18.87
C VAL A 236 2.10 6.57 18.93
N GLN A 237 1.73 5.33 19.21
CA GLN A 237 2.69 4.21 19.29
C GLN A 237 3.42 3.95 17.96
N LEU A 238 2.70 4.05 16.84
CA LEU A 238 3.31 3.86 15.52
C LEU A 238 4.14 5.08 15.10
N GLU A 239 3.77 6.30 15.47
CA GLU A 239 4.60 7.49 15.20
C GLU A 239 5.95 7.36 15.91
N GLU A 240 5.94 7.04 17.19
CA GLU A 240 7.16 6.79 17.97
C GLU A 240 8.06 5.73 17.28
N ALA A 241 7.48 4.62 16.83
CA ALA A 241 8.21 3.57 16.12
C ALA A 241 8.69 4.00 14.71
N ALA A 242 7.92 4.81 14.00
CA ALA A 242 8.25 5.25 12.64
C ALA A 242 9.44 6.23 12.63
N TRP A 243 9.70 6.95 13.71
CA TRP A 243 10.84 7.86 13.82
C TRP A 243 12.20 7.14 13.81
N ASP A 244 12.23 5.86 14.21
CA ASP A 244 13.41 5.01 14.09
C ASP A 244 13.70 4.56 12.64
N ARG A 245 12.78 4.84 11.71
CA ARG A 245 12.88 4.50 10.28
C ARG A 245 12.89 5.76 9.40
N PRO A 246 13.93 6.61 9.49
CA PRO A 246 13.89 7.94 8.94
C PRO A 246 13.74 8.00 7.42
N PHE A 247 14.30 7.04 6.68
CA PHE A 247 14.21 7.04 5.22
C PHE A 247 12.82 6.69 4.72
N GLU A 248 12.24 5.63 5.26
CA GLU A 248 10.89 5.15 4.94
C GLU A 248 9.87 6.20 5.33
N THR A 249 9.96 6.72 6.55
CA THR A 249 9.04 7.75 7.05
C THR A 249 9.13 9.03 6.23
N SER A 250 10.33 9.50 5.91
CA SER A 250 10.51 10.69 5.05
C SER A 250 10.01 10.49 3.62
N ARG A 251 9.94 9.23 3.15
CA ARG A 251 9.37 8.89 1.85
C ARG A 251 7.85 9.07 1.89
N VAL A 252 7.16 8.47 2.87
CA VAL A 252 5.70 8.30 2.81
C VAL A 252 4.88 9.24 3.70
N TYR A 253 5.49 10.11 4.52
CA TYR A 253 4.75 10.94 5.51
C TYR A 253 3.61 11.80 4.92
N ARG A 254 3.67 12.17 3.64
CA ARG A 254 2.61 12.94 2.96
C ARG A 254 1.30 12.16 2.84
N LEU A 255 1.36 10.84 3.04
CA LEU A 255 0.22 9.95 2.99
C LEU A 255 -0.36 9.64 4.38
N PHE A 256 0.17 10.26 5.45
CA PHE A 256 -0.39 10.12 6.79
C PHE A 256 -1.64 10.99 6.88
N PRO A 257 -2.83 10.41 7.18
CA PRO A 257 -4.06 11.19 7.30
C PRO A 257 -4.00 12.21 8.45
N GLU A 258 -3.20 11.92 9.47
CA GLU A 258 -3.01 12.73 10.66
C GLU A 258 -1.60 12.49 11.21
N ILE A 259 -1.02 13.54 11.81
CA ILE A 259 0.28 13.51 12.51
C ILE A 259 0.07 14.12 13.89
N ILE A 260 0.36 13.37 14.96
CA ILE A 260 0.23 13.84 16.35
C ILE A 260 1.55 14.49 16.82
N ASP A 261 2.69 13.86 16.54
CA ASP A 261 4.03 14.34 16.89
C ASP A 261 4.72 15.04 15.71
N GLU A 262 4.32 16.27 15.42
CA GLU A 262 4.93 17.09 14.36
C GLU A 262 6.43 17.33 14.56
N LYS A 263 6.87 17.39 15.83
CA LYS A 263 8.27 17.62 16.19
C LYS A 263 9.11 16.38 15.89
N GLY A 264 8.60 15.19 16.22
CA GLY A 264 9.20 13.91 15.86
C GLY A 264 9.32 13.74 14.35
N LEU A 265 8.26 14.05 13.59
CA LEU A 265 8.31 14.03 12.13
C LEU A 265 9.40 14.96 11.58
N THR A 266 9.44 16.20 12.04
CA THR A 266 10.43 17.19 11.59
C THR A 266 11.85 16.72 11.86
N THR A 267 12.11 16.23 13.07
CA THR A 267 13.42 15.70 13.48
C THR A 267 13.82 14.50 12.63
N THR A 268 12.90 13.56 12.43
CA THR A 268 13.10 12.37 11.61
C THR A 268 13.45 12.71 10.16
N ARG A 269 12.78 13.71 9.58
CA ARG A 269 13.05 14.16 8.21
C ARG A 269 14.41 14.83 8.06
N VAL A 270 14.83 15.62 9.05
CA VAL A 270 16.18 16.20 9.08
C VAL A 270 17.23 15.08 9.17
N LYS A 271 17.03 14.09 10.06
CA LYS A 271 17.89 12.91 10.19
C LYS A 271 18.03 12.17 8.86
N ALA A 272 16.91 11.90 8.16
CA ALA A 272 16.94 11.25 6.85
C ALA A 272 17.75 12.04 5.81
N ARG A 273 17.63 13.36 5.78
CA ARG A 273 18.36 14.22 4.85
C ARG A 273 19.87 14.21 5.14
N MET A 274 20.27 14.25 6.40
CA MET A 274 21.67 14.18 6.81
C MET A 274 22.28 12.82 6.43
N MET A 275 21.59 11.72 6.75
CA MET A 275 22.07 10.37 6.41
C MET A 275 22.21 10.15 4.89
N ARG A 276 21.37 10.77 4.05
CA ARG A 276 21.54 10.72 2.57
C ARG A 276 22.77 11.47 2.08
N HIS A 277 23.16 12.54 2.77
CA HIS A 277 24.34 13.33 2.43
C HIS A 277 25.64 12.61 2.85
N ASP A 278 25.58 11.85 3.94
CA ASP A 278 26.74 11.12 4.48
C ASP A 278 26.90 9.70 3.88
N ALA A 279 25.88 9.17 3.21
CA ALA A 279 25.95 7.88 2.53
C ALA A 279 26.67 8.00 1.17
N PRO A 280 27.64 7.12 0.84
CA PRO A 280 28.16 7.03 -0.53
C PRO A 280 27.00 6.72 -1.48
N ALA A 281 27.00 7.36 -2.66
CA ALA A 281 25.91 7.36 -3.62
C ALA A 281 25.56 5.95 -4.15
N GLN A 282 24.84 5.15 -3.37
CA GLN A 282 24.11 3.98 -3.85
C GLN A 282 22.69 4.44 -4.16
N GLN A 283 22.45 4.69 -5.46
CA GLN A 283 21.10 4.73 -6.00
C GLN A 283 20.44 3.39 -5.72
N VAL A 284 19.62 3.32 -4.68
CA VAL A 284 18.67 2.22 -4.50
C VAL A 284 17.61 2.39 -5.58
N LYS A 285 17.86 1.78 -6.75
CA LYS A 285 16.80 1.45 -7.70
C LYS A 285 16.02 0.29 -7.09
N GLU A 286 15.02 0.59 -6.25
CA GLU A 286 13.97 -0.40 -6.02
C GLU A 286 13.28 -0.60 -7.38
N PRO A 287 13.24 -1.84 -7.91
CA PRO A 287 12.44 -2.10 -9.09
C PRO A 287 10.99 -1.79 -8.76
N PHE A 288 10.40 -0.95 -9.59
CA PHE A 288 8.96 -0.91 -9.75
C PHE A 288 8.53 -2.33 -10.12
N TYR A 289 7.74 -2.98 -9.27
CA TYR A 289 6.94 -4.12 -9.71
C TYR A 289 5.71 -3.49 -10.37
N PRO A 290 5.66 -3.37 -11.71
CA PRO A 290 4.35 -3.28 -12.35
C PRO A 290 3.63 -4.56 -11.94
N PHE A 291 2.37 -4.42 -11.54
CA PHE A 291 1.47 -5.52 -11.28
C PHE A 291 1.62 -6.59 -12.36
N VAL A 292 2.22 -7.72 -11.99
CA VAL A 292 1.98 -8.98 -12.68
C VAL A 292 1.12 -9.76 -11.71
N ASN A 293 -0.19 -9.58 -11.85
CA ASN A 293 -1.13 -10.62 -11.48
C ASN A 293 -0.87 -11.76 -12.46
N GLU A 294 -0.13 -12.77 -12.00
CA GLU A 294 -0.25 -14.15 -12.47
C GLU A 294 -0.85 -14.99 -11.34
#